data_AF-A0A929MSS5-F1
#
_entry.id   AF-A0A929MSS5-F1
#
_cell.length_a   1.000
_cell.length_b   1.000
_cell.length_c   1.000
_cell.angle_alpha   90.00
_cell.angle_beta   90.00
_cell.angle_gamma   90.00
#
_symmetry.space_group_name_H-M   'P 1'
#
loop_
_entity.id
_entity.type
_entity.pdbx_description
1 polymer ?
#
loop_
_entity_poly.entity_id
_entity_poly.type
_entity_poly.pdbx_seq_one_letter_code
_entity_poly.pdbx_strand_id
1 'polypeptide(L)'
;MNLMKKLVPLLGGRHQLGLPGIRHYLAWRYPQVNSDLRFRGWMTDILVDFKKPEDLKAYNETGLTTFRVPLPQDPDLVIEEVKIPSGQNPNLSALIYRSKQPRPQATGLLWLHGGGYALGHPRLDLPFIRQFVLETNTVVVAPDYRLSAQEPYPAALEDAYASLVWLKEEAALLGVNPDQLFVGGPSAGGGLTIATVLYARDQNQVQVAFHMPIYPMIDDRLSTESMKGNREMIWNEIKNRAGWQLYLGDLYGSEEVPIYAAPYRALDLRGMPPVYTHVGDLDPFLDETLDYMKRLQVAGVAAKYRVYPGAYHGYEAFDCPLTRQTMADWVAAYKEAVAQYFATQKES
;
A
#
# COMPACT_ATOMS: atom_id res chain seq x y z
N MET A 1 28.58 6.63 14.85
CA MET A 1 28.31 7.39 16.09
C MET A 1 26.99 6.91 16.67
N ASN A 2 27.02 6.32 17.87
CA ASN A 2 26.07 5.30 18.38
C ASN A 2 24.58 5.66 18.27
N LEU A 3 23.79 4.83 17.57
CA LEU A 3 22.31 4.86 17.55
C LEU A 3 21.73 4.89 18.98
N MET A 4 22.39 4.18 19.90
CA MET A 4 22.14 4.21 21.35
C MET A 4 22.14 5.62 21.95
N LYS A 5 23.02 6.53 21.53
CA LYS A 5 23.06 7.91 22.08
C LYS A 5 21.87 8.76 21.64
N LYS A 6 21.24 8.44 20.50
CA LYS A 6 20.00 9.10 20.03
C LYS A 6 18.74 8.51 20.67
N LEU A 7 18.78 7.25 21.11
CA LEU A 7 17.68 6.56 21.82
C LEU A 7 17.53 7.02 23.28
N VAL A 8 18.65 7.42 23.90
CA VAL A 8 18.74 7.77 25.32
C VAL A 8 17.79 8.91 25.78
N PRO A 9 17.61 10.01 25.03
CA PRO A 9 16.69 11.08 25.44
C PRO A 9 15.20 10.67 25.38
N LEU A 10 14.84 9.78 24.45
CA LEU A 10 13.45 9.30 24.24
C LEU A 10 13.00 8.32 25.34
N LEU A 11 13.93 7.75 26.11
CA LEU A 11 13.66 6.82 27.20
C LEU A 11 13.34 7.50 28.55
N GLY A 12 13.11 8.82 28.56
CA GLY A 12 12.59 9.54 29.73
C GLY A 12 13.45 9.38 30.99
N GLY A 13 14.77 9.44 30.87
CA GLY A 13 15.70 9.35 31.99
C GLY A 13 16.04 7.92 32.46
N ARG A 14 15.60 6.86 31.77
CA ARG A 14 15.97 5.46 32.10
C ARG A 14 17.26 5.04 31.40
N HIS A 15 18.38 5.64 31.82
CA HIS A 15 19.72 5.48 31.25
C HIS A 15 20.38 4.09 31.39
N GLN A 16 19.67 3.02 31.77
CA GLN A 16 20.30 1.76 32.23
C GLN A 16 19.81 0.45 31.58
N LEU A 17 18.81 0.48 30.68
CA LEU A 17 18.31 -0.77 30.09
C LEU A 17 19.16 -1.17 28.88
N GLY A 18 19.95 -2.25 29.02
CA GLY A 18 20.50 -2.98 27.87
C GLY A 18 19.40 -3.58 26.98
N LEU A 19 19.77 -4.16 25.84
CA LEU A 19 18.81 -4.78 24.91
C LEU A 19 17.79 -5.74 25.59
N PRO A 20 18.16 -6.57 26.59
CA PRO A 20 17.19 -7.37 27.34
C PRO A 20 16.16 -6.53 28.10
N GLY A 21 16.59 -5.40 28.68
CA GLY A 21 15.73 -4.47 29.39
C GLY A 21 14.74 -3.75 28.46
N ILE A 22 15.17 -3.37 27.26
CA ILE A 22 14.28 -2.81 26.23
C ILE A 22 13.23 -3.86 25.82
N ARG A 23 13.64 -5.11 25.58
CA ARG A 23 12.69 -6.19 25.23
C ARG A 23 11.67 -6.44 26.34
N HIS A 24 12.09 -6.42 27.61
CA HIS A 24 11.19 -6.57 28.74
C HIS A 24 10.20 -5.40 28.84
N TYR A 25 10.69 -4.17 28.68
CA TYR A 25 9.83 -2.98 28.63
C TYR A 25 8.79 -3.07 27.52
N LEU A 26 9.19 -3.45 26.30
CA LEU A 26 8.27 -3.58 25.17
C LEU A 26 7.26 -4.70 25.38
N ALA A 27 7.64 -5.80 26.03
CA ALA A 27 6.71 -6.85 26.39
C ALA A 27 5.65 -6.39 27.41
N TRP A 28 6.04 -5.56 28.38
CA TRP A 28 5.12 -4.95 29.33
C TRP A 28 4.23 -3.87 28.69
N ARG A 29 4.79 -3.05 27.80
CA ARG A 29 4.09 -1.91 27.19
C ARG A 29 3.18 -2.31 26.03
N TYR A 30 3.52 -3.37 25.30
CA TYR A 30 2.80 -3.86 24.12
C TYR A 30 2.56 -5.39 24.23
N PRO A 31 1.89 -5.87 25.28
CA PRO A 31 1.67 -7.30 25.50
C PRO A 31 0.86 -7.95 24.36
N GLN A 32 -0.01 -7.19 23.70
CA GLN A 32 -0.85 -7.61 22.59
C GLN A 32 -0.07 -7.79 21.27
N VAL A 33 1.03 -7.06 21.07
CA VAL A 33 1.82 -7.14 19.84
C VAL A 33 2.62 -8.43 19.82
N ASN A 34 2.68 -9.09 18.66
CA ASN A 34 3.51 -10.26 18.44
C ASN A 34 4.97 -9.99 18.88
N SER A 35 5.54 -10.91 19.65
CA SER A 35 6.85 -10.72 20.29
C SER A 35 7.98 -10.44 19.30
N ASP A 36 7.91 -10.99 18.09
CA ASP A 36 8.95 -10.81 17.06
C ASP A 36 8.89 -9.41 16.41
N LEU A 37 7.74 -8.74 16.50
CA LEU A 37 7.51 -7.44 15.88
C LEU A 37 7.81 -6.27 16.82
N ARG A 38 7.60 -6.41 18.14
CA ARG A 38 7.69 -5.32 19.14
C ARG A 38 8.92 -4.43 18.99
N PHE A 39 10.10 -5.06 18.95
CA PHE A 39 11.36 -4.30 18.88
C PHE A 39 11.52 -3.59 17.54
N ARG A 40 11.09 -4.21 16.44
CA ARG A 40 11.19 -3.65 15.09
C ARG A 40 10.27 -2.45 14.92
N GLY A 41 9.00 -2.60 15.30
CA GLY A 41 8.02 -1.50 15.28
C GLY A 41 8.47 -0.30 16.10
N TRP A 42 8.91 -0.55 17.34
CA TRP A 42 9.38 0.49 18.25
C TRP A 42 10.61 1.22 17.70
N MET A 43 11.57 0.50 17.11
CA MET A 43 12.74 1.12 16.48
C MET A 43 12.36 1.99 15.29
N THR A 44 11.41 1.56 14.46
CA THR A 44 10.96 2.35 13.31
C THR A 44 10.23 3.63 13.72
N ASP A 45 9.37 3.57 14.74
CA ASP A 45 8.70 4.77 15.27
C ASP A 45 9.68 5.83 15.75
N ILE A 46 10.83 5.43 16.29
CA ILE A 46 11.87 6.38 16.71
C ILE A 46 12.55 7.04 15.52
N LEU A 47 12.68 6.33 14.40
CA LEU A 47 13.33 6.84 13.19
C LEU A 47 12.36 7.70 12.35
N VAL A 48 11.07 7.37 12.38
CA VAL A 48 10.01 8.00 11.59
C VAL A 48 8.91 8.48 12.53
N ASP A 49 9.17 9.62 13.19
CA ASP A 49 8.25 10.30 14.11
C ASP A 49 7.78 11.61 13.48
N PHE A 50 6.63 11.56 12.82
CA PHE A 50 5.93 12.75 12.32
C PHE A 50 4.56 12.82 12.97
N LYS A 51 4.07 14.04 13.18
CA LYS A 51 2.81 14.30 13.89
C LYS A 51 1.86 15.24 13.15
N LYS A 52 2.37 15.95 12.15
CA LYS A 52 1.64 16.97 11.38
C LYS A 52 2.10 16.99 9.91
N PRO A 53 1.31 17.57 8.99
CA PRO A 53 1.63 17.62 7.57
C PRO A 53 3.02 18.20 7.25
N GLU A 54 3.48 19.20 8.00
CA GLU A 54 4.79 19.84 7.76
C GLU A 54 5.95 18.88 8.02
N ASP A 55 5.80 17.98 8.99
CA ASP A 55 6.81 16.96 9.28
C ASP A 55 6.92 15.99 8.09
N LEU A 56 5.79 15.59 7.49
CA LEU A 56 5.75 14.72 6.30
C LEU A 56 6.42 15.38 5.10
N LYS A 57 6.16 16.68 4.86
CA LYS A 57 6.85 17.45 3.82
C LYS A 57 8.37 17.47 4.06
N ALA A 58 8.82 17.73 5.29
CA ALA A 58 10.24 17.72 5.63
C ALA A 58 10.88 16.33 5.43
N TYR A 59 10.19 15.24 5.78
CA TYR A 59 10.65 13.88 5.51
C TYR A 59 10.83 13.63 4.01
N ASN A 60 9.90 14.11 3.18
CA ASN A 60 10.00 14.02 1.72
C ASN A 60 11.21 14.81 1.17
N GLU A 61 11.39 16.07 1.60
CA GLU A 61 12.48 16.96 1.16
C GLU A 61 13.87 16.44 1.53
N THR A 62 14.01 15.82 2.70
CA THR A 62 15.31 15.23 3.12
C THR A 62 15.72 14.02 2.28
N GLY A 63 14.82 13.49 1.45
CA GLY A 63 15.06 12.34 0.59
C GLY A 63 15.26 11.02 1.33
N LEU A 64 15.04 11.01 2.65
CA LEU A 64 15.11 9.82 3.50
C LEU A 64 14.05 8.77 3.12
N THR A 65 12.98 9.18 2.43
CA THR A 65 11.84 8.33 2.06
C THR A 65 11.65 8.13 0.56
N THR A 66 12.41 8.85 -0.29
CA THR A 66 12.14 8.96 -1.74
C THR A 66 13.39 8.96 -2.63
N PHE A 67 14.51 9.57 -2.23
CA PHE A 67 15.56 9.96 -3.20
C PHE A 67 16.91 9.22 -3.10
N ARG A 68 17.00 8.10 -2.36
CA ARG A 68 18.29 7.40 -2.19
C ARG A 68 18.27 5.88 -2.31
N VAL A 69 17.16 5.29 -2.75
CA VAL A 69 17.14 3.85 -3.03
C VAL A 69 17.68 3.66 -4.45
N PRO A 70 18.90 3.10 -4.63
CA PRO A 70 19.37 2.77 -5.97
C PRO A 70 18.38 1.85 -6.66
N LEU A 71 18.35 1.86 -8.00
CA LEU A 71 17.55 0.88 -8.74
C LEU A 71 17.91 -0.52 -8.23
N PRO A 72 16.95 -1.27 -7.67
CA PRO A 72 17.28 -2.53 -7.05
C PRO A 72 17.74 -3.52 -8.12
N GLN A 73 18.57 -4.47 -7.69
CA GLN A 73 19.06 -5.55 -8.53
C GLN A 73 18.51 -6.86 -7.98
N ASP A 74 18.08 -7.74 -8.88
CA ASP A 74 17.60 -9.07 -8.53
C ASP A 74 18.20 -10.10 -9.51
N PRO A 75 18.66 -11.26 -9.03
CA PRO A 75 19.26 -12.29 -9.89
C PRO A 75 18.24 -12.89 -10.88
N ASP A 76 16.95 -12.87 -10.56
CA ASP A 76 15.89 -13.56 -11.30
C ASP A 76 14.98 -12.60 -12.08
N LEU A 77 15.00 -11.30 -11.75
CA LEU A 77 14.15 -10.29 -12.39
C LEU A 77 14.90 -9.35 -13.33
N VAL A 78 14.21 -8.93 -14.39
CA VAL A 78 14.51 -7.70 -15.12
C VAL A 78 13.72 -6.58 -14.46
N ILE A 79 14.42 -5.51 -14.09
CA ILE A 79 13.86 -4.30 -13.48
C ILE A 79 14.27 -3.14 -14.37
N GLU A 80 13.31 -2.53 -15.07
CA GLU A 80 13.54 -1.46 -16.03
C GLU A 80 12.70 -0.24 -15.69
N GLU A 81 13.25 0.96 -15.92
CA GLU A 81 12.53 2.21 -15.76
C GLU A 81 11.94 2.64 -17.10
N VAL A 82 10.67 3.02 -17.09
CA VAL A 82 9.94 3.54 -18.25
C VAL A 82 9.28 4.88 -17.91
N LYS A 83 8.83 5.57 -18.95
CA LYS A 83 8.06 6.81 -18.84
C LYS A 83 6.65 6.57 -19.33
N ILE A 84 5.68 6.87 -18.49
CA ILE A 84 4.25 6.76 -18.77
C ILE A 84 3.70 8.17 -19.01
N PRO A 85 2.99 8.42 -20.12
CA PRO A 85 2.24 9.65 -20.30
C PRO A 85 1.06 9.71 -19.31
N SER A 86 1.05 10.68 -18.41
CA SER A 86 -0.03 10.87 -17.42
C SER A 86 -0.51 12.32 -17.41
N GLY A 87 -1.52 12.70 -18.19
CA GLY A 87 -2.16 14.02 -18.13
C GLY A 87 -1.18 15.20 -17.97
N GLN A 88 -1.14 15.79 -16.77
CA GLN A 88 -0.26 16.91 -16.39
C GLN A 88 1.22 16.53 -16.13
N ASN A 89 1.51 15.25 -15.99
CA ASN A 89 2.85 14.66 -15.91
C ASN A 89 3.14 13.80 -17.16
N PRO A 90 3.66 14.39 -18.26
CA PRO A 90 3.91 13.64 -19.49
C PRO A 90 5.04 12.61 -19.36
N ASN A 91 5.79 12.60 -18.25
CA ASN A 91 6.96 11.76 -18.04
C ASN A 91 6.95 11.07 -16.66
N LEU A 92 5.80 10.53 -16.24
CA LEU A 92 5.68 9.75 -15.01
C LEU A 92 6.67 8.58 -15.04
N SER A 93 7.62 8.54 -14.10
CA SER A 93 8.50 7.39 -13.94
C SER A 93 7.70 6.18 -13.45
N ALA A 94 7.94 5.03 -14.05
CA ALA A 94 7.46 3.75 -13.53
C ALA A 94 8.54 2.68 -13.65
N LEU A 95 8.48 1.70 -12.77
CA LEU A 95 9.32 0.50 -12.86
C LEU A 95 8.51 -0.67 -13.39
N ILE A 96 9.09 -1.40 -14.33
CA ILE A 96 8.58 -2.68 -14.78
C ILE A 96 9.41 -3.78 -14.13
N TYR A 97 8.74 -4.72 -13.48
CA TYR A 97 9.34 -5.93 -12.93
C TYR A 97 8.80 -7.14 -13.69
N ARG A 98 9.69 -7.94 -14.26
CA ARG A 98 9.35 -9.18 -14.97
C ARG A 98 10.42 -10.23 -14.79
N SER A 99 10.06 -11.50 -14.96
CA SER A 99 11.03 -12.60 -14.90
C SER A 99 12.06 -12.49 -16.03
N LYS A 100 13.32 -12.85 -15.76
CA LYS A 100 14.33 -13.09 -16.81
C LYS A 100 13.98 -14.25 -17.74
N GLN A 101 13.01 -15.08 -17.34
CA GLN A 101 12.43 -16.14 -18.14
C GLN A 101 10.95 -15.81 -18.42
N PRO A 102 10.67 -14.80 -19.27
CA PRO A 102 9.30 -14.37 -19.52
C PRO A 102 8.51 -15.50 -20.20
N ARG A 103 7.25 -15.67 -19.80
CA ARG A 103 6.28 -16.53 -20.48
C ARG A 103 5.13 -15.68 -21.00
N PRO A 104 4.57 -15.99 -22.18
CA PRO A 104 3.46 -15.23 -22.74
C PRO A 104 2.22 -15.32 -21.85
N GLN A 105 1.26 -14.41 -22.08
CA GLN A 105 0.00 -14.35 -21.34
C GLN A 105 0.24 -14.15 -19.83
N ALA A 106 1.18 -13.27 -19.49
CA ALA A 106 1.44 -12.88 -18.12
C ALA A 106 0.25 -12.12 -17.54
N THR A 107 0.03 -12.26 -16.23
CA THR A 107 -0.86 -11.35 -15.51
C THR A 107 -0.19 -9.97 -15.45
N GLY A 108 -0.92 -8.91 -15.79
CA GLY A 108 -0.46 -7.54 -15.59
C GLY A 108 -0.88 -7.04 -14.21
N LEU A 109 0.05 -6.57 -13.40
CA LEU A 109 -0.26 -6.00 -12.08
C LEU A 109 0.21 -4.55 -12.01
N LEU A 110 -0.72 -3.62 -11.82
CA LEU A 110 -0.40 -2.27 -11.39
C LEU A 110 -0.16 -2.28 -9.88
N TRP A 111 1.07 -1.99 -9.47
CA TRP A 111 1.45 -1.94 -8.06
C TRP A 111 1.61 -0.51 -7.55
N LEU A 112 0.83 -0.16 -6.54
CA LEU A 112 0.78 1.19 -5.96
C LEU A 112 1.38 1.12 -4.55
N HIS A 113 2.54 1.74 -4.34
CA HIS A 113 3.25 1.65 -3.07
C HIS A 113 2.52 2.37 -1.92
N GLY A 114 2.87 2.03 -0.67
CA GLY A 114 2.33 2.68 0.53
C GLY A 114 3.07 3.97 0.91
N GLY A 115 2.76 4.50 2.11
CA GLY A 115 3.47 5.66 2.68
C GLY A 115 2.59 6.89 2.96
N GLY A 116 1.29 6.69 3.22
CA GLY A 116 0.38 7.77 3.59
C GLY A 116 0.20 8.84 2.51
N TYR A 117 0.34 8.46 1.24
CA TYR A 117 0.40 9.32 0.06
C TYR A 117 1.57 10.31 0.00
N ALA A 118 2.29 10.53 1.11
CA ALA A 118 3.32 11.56 1.22
C ALA A 118 4.76 11.03 1.16
N LEU A 119 4.92 9.73 1.42
CA LEU A 119 6.19 9.03 1.50
C LEU A 119 6.14 7.77 0.61
N GLY A 120 7.29 7.11 0.47
CA GLY A 120 7.41 5.85 -0.26
C GLY A 120 7.97 6.03 -1.66
N HIS A 121 8.27 4.91 -2.30
CA HIS A 121 8.79 4.83 -3.66
C HIS A 121 8.63 3.37 -4.16
N PRO A 122 8.30 3.11 -5.43
CA PRO A 122 8.04 1.74 -5.93
C PRO A 122 9.20 0.75 -5.69
N ARG A 123 10.46 1.23 -5.72
CA ARG A 123 11.67 0.45 -5.39
C ARG A 123 11.64 -0.24 -4.03
N LEU A 124 10.93 0.30 -3.03
CA LEU A 124 10.91 -0.24 -1.67
C LEU A 124 10.15 -1.57 -1.57
N ASP A 125 9.20 -1.79 -2.49
CA ASP A 125 8.27 -2.93 -2.42
C ASP A 125 8.76 -4.15 -3.21
N LEU A 126 10.00 -4.14 -3.71
CA LEU A 126 10.61 -5.28 -4.40
C LEU A 126 10.45 -6.62 -3.63
N PRO A 127 10.64 -6.70 -2.30
CA PRO A 127 10.46 -7.96 -1.57
C PRO A 127 9.06 -8.59 -1.75
N PHE A 128 8.02 -7.76 -1.92
CA PHE A 128 6.65 -8.21 -2.16
C PHE A 128 6.40 -8.50 -3.63
N ILE A 129 6.76 -7.55 -4.50
CA ILE A 129 6.62 -7.63 -5.96
C ILE A 129 7.29 -8.89 -6.52
N ARG A 130 8.50 -9.20 -6.02
CA ARG A 130 9.29 -10.37 -6.45
C ARG A 130 8.51 -11.66 -6.33
N GLN A 131 7.73 -11.83 -5.25
CA GLN A 131 6.96 -13.05 -5.04
C GLN A 131 5.92 -13.25 -6.15
N PHE A 132 5.16 -12.20 -6.50
CA PHE A 132 4.18 -12.29 -7.60
C PHE A 132 4.84 -12.56 -8.95
N VAL A 133 5.94 -11.88 -9.26
CA VAL A 133 6.62 -12.07 -10.55
C VAL A 133 7.10 -13.52 -10.72
N LEU A 134 7.75 -14.07 -9.69
CA LEU A 134 8.35 -15.41 -9.77
C LEU A 134 7.33 -16.54 -9.62
N GLU A 135 6.32 -16.35 -8.77
CA GLU A 135 5.38 -17.41 -8.42
C GLU A 135 4.19 -17.51 -9.37
N THR A 136 3.83 -16.43 -10.10
CA THR A 136 2.58 -16.36 -10.87
C THR A 136 2.68 -15.82 -12.29
N ASN A 137 3.87 -15.81 -12.90
CA ASN A 137 4.06 -15.25 -14.25
C ASN A 137 3.50 -13.82 -14.38
N THR A 138 3.80 -12.96 -13.41
CA THR A 138 3.25 -11.62 -13.37
C THR A 138 4.27 -10.61 -13.88
N VAL A 139 3.81 -9.68 -14.72
CA VAL A 139 4.54 -8.45 -15.03
C VAL A 139 3.95 -7.35 -14.17
N VAL A 140 4.79 -6.69 -13.38
CA VAL A 140 4.37 -5.61 -12.49
C VAL A 140 4.80 -4.28 -13.06
N VAL A 141 3.87 -3.33 -13.15
CA VAL A 141 4.15 -1.91 -13.43
C VAL A 141 3.91 -1.15 -12.13
N ALA A 142 4.94 -0.47 -11.64
CA ALA A 142 4.90 0.26 -10.37
C ALA A 142 5.26 1.74 -10.60
N PRO A 143 4.28 2.64 -10.73
CA PRO A 143 4.53 4.07 -10.91
C PRO A 143 5.12 4.71 -9.65
N ASP A 144 6.04 5.65 -9.87
CA ASP A 144 6.47 6.63 -8.86
C ASP A 144 5.48 7.80 -8.88
N TYR A 145 4.25 7.52 -8.43
CA TYR A 145 3.13 8.46 -8.50
C TYR A 145 3.42 9.72 -7.65
N ARG A 146 2.89 10.87 -8.07
CA ARG A 146 3.07 12.14 -7.36
C ARG A 146 2.59 12.03 -5.90
N LEU A 147 3.48 12.37 -4.98
CA LEU A 147 3.21 12.31 -3.54
C LEU A 147 2.49 13.58 -3.08
N SER A 148 1.64 13.47 -2.06
CA SER A 148 0.87 14.59 -1.49
C SER A 148 1.73 15.71 -0.88
N ALA A 149 2.99 15.40 -0.54
CA ALA A 149 3.97 16.41 -0.17
C ALA A 149 4.31 17.37 -1.33
N GLN A 150 4.18 16.89 -2.57
CA GLN A 150 4.44 17.64 -3.80
C GLN A 150 3.13 18.19 -4.36
N GLU A 151 2.15 17.32 -4.56
CA GLU A 151 0.85 17.62 -5.17
C GLU A 151 -0.26 16.86 -4.44
N PRO A 152 -1.22 17.55 -3.78
CA PRO A 152 -2.38 16.92 -3.15
C PRO A 152 -3.27 16.15 -4.15
N TYR A 153 -4.34 15.53 -3.64
CA TYR A 153 -5.41 14.98 -4.48
C TYR A 153 -5.85 16.00 -5.55
N PRO A 154 -6.03 15.60 -6.83
CA PRO A 154 -6.11 14.23 -7.33
C PRO A 154 -4.82 13.65 -7.94
N ALA A 155 -3.65 14.25 -7.75
CA ALA A 155 -2.44 13.92 -8.51
C ALA A 155 -2.07 12.42 -8.51
N ALA A 156 -2.06 11.78 -7.34
CA ALA A 156 -1.77 10.35 -7.22
C ALA A 156 -2.79 9.46 -7.95
N LEU A 157 -4.07 9.84 -7.95
CA LEU A 157 -5.14 9.10 -8.64
C LEU A 157 -4.99 9.21 -10.16
N GLU A 158 -4.70 10.40 -10.66
CA GLU A 158 -4.45 10.62 -12.09
C GLU A 158 -3.29 9.76 -12.58
N ASP A 159 -2.18 9.72 -11.82
CA ASP A 159 -0.98 8.95 -12.15
C ASP A 159 -1.24 7.44 -12.09
N ALA A 160 -1.97 6.97 -11.08
CA ALA A 160 -2.36 5.57 -10.96
C ALA A 160 -3.27 5.13 -12.12
N TYR A 161 -4.29 5.93 -12.44
CA TYR A 161 -5.21 5.61 -13.52
C TYR A 161 -4.54 5.67 -14.90
N ALA A 162 -3.70 6.67 -15.16
CA ALA A 162 -2.91 6.74 -16.39
C ALA A 162 -2.00 5.52 -16.55
N SER A 163 -1.37 5.07 -15.45
CA SER A 163 -0.54 3.86 -15.44
C SER A 163 -1.35 2.58 -15.72
N LEU A 164 -2.61 2.52 -15.26
CA LEU A 164 -3.52 1.40 -15.56
C LEU A 164 -3.90 1.37 -17.04
N VAL A 165 -4.24 2.53 -17.61
CA VAL A 165 -4.54 2.68 -19.05
C VAL A 165 -3.34 2.29 -19.89
N TRP A 166 -2.15 2.81 -19.55
CA TRP A 166 -0.91 2.49 -20.22
C TRP A 166 -0.57 1.00 -20.15
N LEU A 167 -0.76 0.35 -18.99
CA LEU A 167 -0.56 -1.10 -18.85
C LEU A 167 -1.48 -1.90 -19.78
N LYS A 168 -2.74 -1.47 -19.97
CA LYS A 168 -3.65 -2.09 -20.95
C LYS A 168 -3.13 -1.89 -22.38
N GLU A 169 -2.75 -0.67 -22.74
CA GLU A 169 -2.30 -0.32 -24.10
C GLU A 169 -1.02 -1.06 -24.49
N GLU A 170 -0.09 -1.19 -23.55
CA GLU A 170 1.21 -1.84 -23.75
C GLU A 170 1.19 -3.35 -23.45
N ALA A 171 0.02 -3.92 -23.11
CA ALA A 171 -0.10 -5.32 -22.70
C ALA A 171 0.57 -6.28 -23.70
N ALA A 172 0.38 -6.06 -25.00
CA ALA A 172 1.00 -6.85 -26.05
C ALA A 172 2.54 -6.79 -26.04
N LEU A 173 3.12 -5.60 -25.88
CA LEU A 173 4.58 -5.43 -25.81
C LEU A 173 5.16 -6.03 -24.54
N LEU A 174 4.42 -5.97 -23.43
CA LEU A 174 4.82 -6.54 -22.15
C LEU A 174 4.61 -8.06 -22.07
N GLY A 175 3.96 -8.68 -23.07
CA GLY A 175 3.57 -10.10 -23.03
C GLY A 175 2.46 -10.39 -22.01
N VAL A 176 1.74 -9.36 -21.58
CA VAL A 176 0.62 -9.42 -20.64
C VAL A 176 -0.66 -9.79 -21.38
N ASN A 177 -1.50 -10.60 -20.73
CA ASN A 177 -2.88 -10.82 -21.17
C ASN A 177 -3.71 -9.56 -20.84
N PRO A 178 -4.25 -8.83 -21.84
CA PRO A 178 -5.04 -7.63 -21.59
C PRO A 178 -6.33 -7.91 -20.80
N ASP A 179 -6.82 -9.14 -20.80
CA ASP A 179 -8.00 -9.53 -20.03
C ASP A 179 -7.67 -9.91 -18.58
N GLN A 180 -6.39 -9.83 -18.18
CA GLN A 180 -5.92 -10.20 -16.85
C GLN A 180 -5.09 -9.10 -16.20
N LEU A 181 -5.70 -7.92 -16.09
CA LEU A 181 -5.12 -6.74 -15.43
C LEU A 181 -5.60 -6.65 -13.98
N PHE A 182 -4.65 -6.67 -13.05
CA PHE A 182 -4.86 -6.60 -11.61
C PHE A 182 -4.32 -5.26 -11.08
N VAL A 183 -4.85 -4.80 -9.95
CA VAL A 183 -4.35 -3.61 -9.23
C VAL A 183 -4.13 -3.95 -7.77
N GLY A 184 -3.00 -3.59 -7.18
CA GLY A 184 -2.70 -3.90 -5.79
C GLY A 184 -1.74 -2.91 -5.15
N GLY A 185 -1.75 -2.88 -3.82
CA GLY A 185 -0.89 -1.97 -3.07
C GLY A 185 -1.14 -2.00 -1.57
N PRO A 186 -0.14 -1.65 -0.74
CA PRO A 186 -0.29 -1.57 0.70
C PRO A 186 -0.69 -0.19 1.21
N SER A 187 -1.44 -0.12 2.31
CA SER A 187 -1.69 1.11 3.07
C SER A 187 -2.35 2.20 2.20
N ALA A 188 -1.73 3.38 2.06
CA ALA A 188 -2.15 4.41 1.12
C ALA A 188 -2.23 3.92 -0.34
N GLY A 189 -1.32 3.05 -0.77
CA GLY A 189 -1.38 2.38 -2.07
C GLY A 189 -2.55 1.40 -2.17
N GLY A 190 -2.99 0.83 -1.05
CA GLY A 190 -4.22 0.04 -0.95
C GLY A 190 -5.47 0.91 -1.08
N GLY A 191 -5.46 2.10 -0.47
CA GLY A 191 -6.49 3.12 -0.69
C GLY A 191 -6.54 3.56 -2.16
N LEU A 192 -5.38 3.87 -2.74
CA LEU A 192 -5.24 4.24 -4.15
C LEU A 192 -5.65 3.11 -5.10
N THR A 193 -5.42 1.86 -4.72
CA THR A 193 -5.92 0.67 -5.45
C THR A 193 -7.43 0.71 -5.56
N ILE A 194 -8.14 0.90 -4.43
CA ILE A 194 -9.61 0.96 -4.46
C ILE A 194 -10.07 2.18 -5.26
N ALA A 195 -9.46 3.34 -5.05
CA ALA A 195 -9.79 4.56 -5.79
C ALA A 195 -9.64 4.39 -7.30
N THR A 196 -8.52 3.81 -7.74
CA THR A 196 -8.21 3.58 -9.16
C THR A 196 -9.19 2.58 -9.78
N VAL A 197 -9.51 1.51 -9.07
CA VAL A 197 -10.45 0.47 -9.56
C VAL A 197 -11.88 1.01 -9.62
N LEU A 198 -12.29 1.78 -8.61
CA LEU A 198 -13.59 2.45 -8.59
C LEU A 198 -13.70 3.46 -9.74
N TYR A 199 -12.66 4.27 -9.94
CA TYR A 199 -12.59 5.21 -11.05
C TYR A 199 -12.60 4.50 -12.40
N ALA A 200 -11.84 3.41 -12.57
CA ALA A 200 -11.82 2.63 -13.80
C ALA A 200 -13.17 1.98 -14.13
N ARG A 201 -13.90 1.49 -13.11
CA ARG A 201 -15.28 0.99 -13.27
C ARG A 201 -16.18 2.08 -13.82
N ASP A 202 -16.11 3.29 -13.26
CA ASP A 202 -17.00 4.40 -13.60
C ASP A 202 -16.63 5.03 -14.95
N GLN A 203 -15.35 5.07 -15.32
CA GLN A 203 -14.88 5.50 -16.65
C GLN A 203 -15.09 4.44 -17.72
N ASN A 204 -15.08 3.15 -17.34
CA ASN A 204 -15.37 2.01 -18.20
C ASN A 204 -14.41 1.83 -19.40
N GLN A 205 -13.19 2.37 -19.31
CA GLN A 205 -12.16 2.31 -20.36
C GLN A 205 -11.23 1.09 -20.21
N VAL A 206 -10.93 0.70 -18.97
CA VAL A 206 -10.08 -0.46 -18.63
C VAL A 206 -10.88 -1.38 -17.70
N GLN A 207 -10.93 -2.65 -18.03
CA GLN A 207 -11.54 -3.65 -17.15
C GLN A 207 -10.48 -4.25 -16.24
N VAL A 208 -10.67 -4.11 -14.93
CA VAL A 208 -9.81 -4.73 -13.91
C VAL A 208 -10.39 -6.09 -13.56
N ALA A 209 -9.58 -7.14 -13.59
CA ALA A 209 -10.02 -8.51 -13.32
C ALA A 209 -9.98 -8.86 -11.82
N PHE A 210 -9.08 -8.26 -11.06
CA PHE A 210 -8.92 -8.49 -9.62
C PHE A 210 -8.24 -7.29 -8.96
N HIS A 211 -8.55 -7.03 -7.69
CA HIS A 211 -7.84 -6.01 -6.94
C HIS A 211 -7.42 -6.48 -5.55
N MET A 212 -6.33 -5.88 -5.05
CA MET A 212 -5.65 -6.33 -3.84
C MET A 212 -5.20 -5.17 -2.96
N PRO A 213 -6.16 -4.47 -2.30
CA PRO A 213 -5.88 -3.33 -1.45
C PRO A 213 -5.49 -3.80 -0.05
N ILE A 214 -4.21 -3.85 0.26
CA ILE A 214 -3.72 -4.44 1.51
C ILE A 214 -3.77 -3.41 2.65
N TYR A 215 -4.43 -3.77 3.77
CA TYR A 215 -4.73 -2.91 4.94
C TYR A 215 -4.98 -1.44 4.57
N PRO A 216 -5.98 -1.18 3.70
CA PRO A 216 -6.01 0.06 2.93
C PRO A 216 -6.43 1.26 3.78
N MET A 217 -5.78 2.40 3.54
CA MET A 217 -6.16 3.70 4.10
C MET A 217 -7.30 4.30 3.26
N ILE A 218 -8.54 4.27 3.76
CA ILE A 218 -9.74 4.54 2.92
C ILE A 218 -10.76 5.50 3.53
N ASP A 219 -10.73 5.78 4.84
CA ASP A 219 -11.63 6.73 5.50
C ASP A 219 -10.90 7.94 6.09
N ASP A 220 -11.19 9.13 5.56
CA ASP A 220 -10.62 10.41 5.98
C ASP A 220 -11.22 10.96 7.29
N ARG A 221 -12.29 10.33 7.81
CA ARG A 221 -13.04 10.83 8.98
C ARG A 221 -12.48 10.34 10.31
N LEU A 222 -11.60 9.34 10.30
CA LEU A 222 -10.93 8.77 11.48
C LEU A 222 -11.90 8.38 12.61
N SER A 223 -13.07 7.86 12.24
CA SER A 223 -14.22 7.72 13.17
C SER A 223 -14.46 6.31 13.69
N THR A 224 -13.71 5.31 13.21
CA THR A 224 -13.84 3.91 13.64
C THR A 224 -13.21 3.65 15.01
N GLU A 225 -13.57 2.55 15.64
CA GLU A 225 -13.06 2.20 16.98
C GLU A 225 -11.59 1.76 16.92
N SER A 226 -11.17 1.07 15.86
CA SER A 226 -9.77 0.72 15.62
C SER A 226 -8.87 1.95 15.42
N MET A 227 -9.42 3.07 14.92
CA MET A 227 -8.70 4.31 14.64
C MET A 227 -8.67 5.26 15.85
N LYS A 228 -9.81 5.48 16.50
CA LYS A 228 -9.95 6.45 17.60
C LYS A 228 -9.01 6.12 18.75
N GLY A 229 -8.12 7.04 19.08
CA GLY A 229 -7.18 6.84 20.19
C GLY A 229 -6.11 5.79 19.93
N ASN A 230 -6.01 5.24 18.71
CA ASN A 230 -4.95 4.30 18.36
C ASN A 230 -3.58 4.96 18.51
N ARG A 231 -2.66 4.28 19.19
CA ARG A 231 -1.26 4.71 19.44
C ARG A 231 -0.28 3.56 19.18
N GLU A 232 -0.63 2.67 18.26
CA GLU A 232 0.23 1.56 17.87
C GLU A 232 1.44 2.04 17.07
N MET A 233 2.35 1.09 16.83
CA MET A 233 3.62 1.33 16.15
C MET A 233 3.44 1.54 14.65
N ILE A 234 4.39 2.23 14.03
CA ILE A 234 4.50 2.54 12.59
C ILE A 234 3.45 3.55 12.11
N TRP A 235 2.18 3.23 12.26
CA TRP A 235 1.05 4.05 11.83
C TRP A 235 -0.04 4.03 12.90
N ASN A 236 -0.62 5.20 13.17
CA ASN A 236 -1.62 5.40 14.20
C ASN A 236 -2.46 6.64 13.89
N GLU A 237 -3.40 6.98 14.76
CA GLU A 237 -4.33 8.08 14.56
C GLU A 237 -3.64 9.44 14.24
N ILE A 238 -2.53 9.76 14.92
CA ILE A 238 -1.82 11.03 14.69
C ILE A 238 -1.25 11.04 13.27
N LYS A 239 -0.52 9.99 12.91
CA LYS A 239 0.13 9.85 11.61
C LYS A 239 -0.90 9.83 10.48
N ASN A 240 -2.00 9.12 10.69
CA ASN A 240 -3.10 9.04 9.74
C ASN A 240 -3.77 10.40 9.50
N ARG A 241 -4.00 11.16 10.57
CA ARG A 241 -4.55 12.53 10.48
C ARG A 241 -3.66 13.44 9.65
N ALA A 242 -2.35 13.42 9.93
CA ALA A 242 -1.38 14.20 9.16
C ALA A 242 -1.35 13.78 7.68
N GLY A 243 -1.43 12.48 7.39
CA GLY A 243 -1.50 11.94 6.04
C GLY A 243 -2.73 12.43 5.27
N TRP A 244 -3.92 12.30 5.87
CA TRP A 244 -5.17 12.78 5.25
C TRP A 244 -5.21 14.29 5.06
N GLN A 245 -4.73 15.07 6.04
CA GLN A 245 -4.61 16.53 5.92
C GLN A 245 -3.73 16.94 4.73
N LEU A 246 -2.58 16.28 4.58
CA LEU A 246 -1.66 16.57 3.50
C LEU A 246 -2.21 16.12 2.13
N TYR A 247 -2.83 14.93 2.08
CA TYR A 247 -3.40 14.39 0.85
C TYR A 247 -4.61 15.16 0.34
N LEU A 248 -5.55 15.53 1.22
CA LEU A 248 -6.77 16.22 0.82
C LEU A 248 -6.59 17.73 0.66
N GLY A 249 -5.58 18.32 1.32
CA GLY A 249 -5.37 19.77 1.31
C GLY A 249 -6.64 20.51 1.77
N ASP A 250 -7.13 21.43 0.93
CA ASP A 250 -8.33 22.22 1.21
C ASP A 250 -9.63 21.40 1.31
N LEU A 251 -9.64 20.16 0.80
CA LEU A 251 -10.78 19.25 0.95
C LEU A 251 -10.86 18.60 2.33
N TYR A 252 -9.79 18.66 3.13
CA TYR A 252 -9.76 17.98 4.43
C TYR A 252 -10.86 18.49 5.37
N GLY A 253 -11.67 17.57 5.89
CA GLY A 253 -12.79 17.90 6.79
C GLY A 253 -14.05 18.40 6.08
N SER A 254 -14.06 18.45 4.74
CA SER A 254 -15.28 18.72 3.97
C SER A 254 -16.23 17.52 3.99
N GLU A 255 -17.53 17.78 3.94
CA GLU A 255 -18.53 16.74 3.68
C GLU A 255 -18.50 16.26 2.22
N GLU A 256 -18.01 17.11 1.31
CA GLU A 256 -17.95 16.90 -0.14
C GLU A 256 -16.63 16.25 -0.60
N VAL A 257 -15.92 15.53 0.29
CA VAL A 257 -14.71 14.78 -0.11
C VAL A 257 -15.09 13.74 -1.17
N PRO A 258 -14.48 13.77 -2.38
CA PRO A 258 -14.83 12.84 -3.45
C PRO A 258 -14.57 11.38 -3.07
N ILE A 259 -15.41 10.49 -3.59
CA ILE A 259 -15.26 9.03 -3.35
C ILE A 259 -13.94 8.48 -3.90
N TYR A 260 -13.30 9.15 -4.85
CA TYR A 260 -11.99 8.72 -5.36
C TYR A 260 -10.82 9.23 -4.52
N ALA A 261 -11.07 10.17 -3.59
CA ALA A 261 -10.09 10.60 -2.59
C ALA A 261 -10.17 9.74 -1.33
N ALA A 262 -11.39 9.46 -0.85
CA ALA A 262 -11.66 8.59 0.29
C ALA A 262 -12.67 7.49 -0.10
N PRO A 263 -12.20 6.34 -0.66
CA PRO A 263 -13.07 5.32 -1.24
C PRO A 263 -14.09 4.69 -0.30
N TYR A 264 -13.87 4.77 1.01
CA TYR A 264 -14.84 4.30 1.98
C TYR A 264 -16.19 5.05 1.90
N ARG A 265 -16.20 6.27 1.34
CA ARG A 265 -17.40 7.08 1.09
C ARG A 265 -18.28 6.57 -0.06
N ALA A 266 -17.79 5.65 -0.91
CA ALA A 266 -18.52 5.17 -2.08
C ALA A 266 -19.75 4.31 -1.69
N LEU A 267 -20.97 4.77 -2.00
CA LEU A 267 -22.20 4.05 -1.65
C LEU A 267 -22.50 2.86 -2.56
N ASP A 268 -22.13 2.96 -3.85
CA ASP A 268 -22.32 1.89 -4.82
C ASP A 268 -21.01 1.15 -5.08
N LEU A 269 -20.95 -0.10 -4.64
CA LEU A 269 -19.81 -1.01 -4.85
C LEU A 269 -20.13 -2.15 -5.82
N ARG A 270 -21.29 -2.12 -6.49
CA ARG A 270 -21.63 -3.13 -7.51
C ARG A 270 -20.66 -3.01 -8.68
N GLY A 271 -20.38 -4.15 -9.32
CA GLY A 271 -19.48 -4.21 -10.46
C GLY A 271 -18.00 -3.96 -10.14
N MET A 272 -17.63 -3.81 -8.87
CA MET A 272 -16.21 -3.88 -8.47
C MET A 272 -15.68 -5.30 -8.73
N PRO A 273 -14.41 -5.44 -9.15
CA PRO A 273 -13.83 -6.75 -9.39
C PRO A 273 -13.63 -7.52 -8.07
N PRO A 274 -13.47 -8.86 -8.15
CA PRO A 274 -13.09 -9.67 -7.02
C PRO A 274 -11.88 -9.10 -6.26
N VAL A 275 -11.85 -9.32 -4.94
CA VAL A 275 -10.88 -8.70 -4.05
C VAL A 275 -10.30 -9.66 -3.03
N TYR A 276 -9.01 -9.46 -2.72
CA TYR A 276 -8.37 -9.98 -1.52
C TYR A 276 -7.71 -8.86 -0.73
N THR A 277 -7.83 -8.90 0.59
CA THR A 277 -7.05 -8.04 1.50
C THR A 277 -6.62 -8.80 2.75
N HIS A 278 -5.72 -8.20 3.52
CA HIS A 278 -5.54 -8.57 4.90
C HIS A 278 -5.23 -7.34 5.75
N VAL A 279 -5.40 -7.50 7.07
CA VAL A 279 -5.17 -6.44 8.05
C VAL A 279 -4.77 -7.03 9.39
N GLY A 280 -3.98 -6.30 10.17
CA GLY A 280 -3.67 -6.68 11.54
C GLY A 280 -4.79 -6.30 12.52
N ASP A 281 -4.97 -7.04 13.60
CA ASP A 281 -5.97 -6.69 14.63
C ASP A 281 -5.61 -5.46 15.48
N LEU A 282 -4.36 -4.97 15.36
CA LEU A 282 -3.90 -3.73 16.00
C LEU A 282 -3.77 -2.57 14.98
N ASP A 283 -4.07 -2.82 13.72
CA ASP A 283 -3.99 -1.81 12.66
C ASP A 283 -5.10 -0.77 12.85
N PRO A 284 -4.81 0.55 12.79
CA PRO A 284 -5.85 1.57 12.83
C PRO A 284 -6.91 1.41 11.74
N PHE A 285 -6.59 0.77 10.61
CA PHE A 285 -7.50 0.55 9.48
C PHE A 285 -8.35 -0.72 9.59
N LEU A 286 -8.27 -1.47 10.69
CA LEU A 286 -9.02 -2.73 10.86
C LEU A 286 -10.51 -2.56 10.56
N ASP A 287 -11.20 -1.67 11.27
CA ASP A 287 -12.65 -1.56 11.18
C ASP A 287 -13.13 -1.06 9.80
N GLU A 288 -12.45 -0.06 9.24
CA GLU A 288 -12.80 0.45 7.90
C GLU A 288 -12.56 -0.61 6.82
N THR A 289 -11.51 -1.41 6.96
CA THR A 289 -11.24 -2.55 6.07
C THR A 289 -12.35 -3.60 6.18
N LEU A 290 -12.69 -4.03 7.39
CA LEU A 290 -13.70 -5.07 7.60
C LEU A 290 -15.08 -4.64 7.11
N ASP A 291 -15.48 -3.40 7.37
CA ASP A 291 -16.75 -2.87 6.90
C ASP A 291 -16.78 -2.74 5.37
N TYR A 292 -15.70 -2.25 4.75
CA TYR A 292 -15.58 -2.18 3.29
C TYR A 292 -15.74 -3.57 2.64
N MET A 293 -15.03 -4.58 3.18
CA MET A 293 -15.12 -5.95 2.66
C MET A 293 -16.54 -6.53 2.81
N LYS A 294 -17.20 -6.26 3.93
CA LYS A 294 -18.60 -6.64 4.14
C LYS A 294 -19.53 -5.96 3.13
N ARG A 295 -19.35 -4.68 2.85
CA ARG A 295 -20.14 -3.93 1.87
C ARG A 295 -19.95 -4.47 0.45
N LEU A 296 -18.72 -4.87 0.08
CA LEU A 296 -18.46 -5.55 -1.18
C LEU A 296 -19.22 -6.88 -1.29
N GLN A 297 -19.18 -7.70 -0.24
CA GLN A 297 -19.94 -8.97 -0.20
C GLN A 297 -21.44 -8.74 -0.35
N VAL A 298 -22.01 -7.73 0.32
CA VAL A 298 -23.42 -7.34 0.19
C VAL A 298 -23.73 -6.87 -1.24
N ALA A 299 -22.78 -6.20 -1.91
CA ALA A 299 -22.91 -5.78 -3.31
C ALA A 299 -22.72 -6.93 -4.33
N GLY A 300 -22.51 -8.16 -3.88
CA GLY A 300 -22.33 -9.34 -4.73
C GLY A 300 -20.90 -9.54 -5.26
N VAL A 301 -19.92 -8.84 -4.70
CA VAL A 301 -18.51 -8.97 -5.10
C VAL A 301 -17.85 -10.12 -4.34
N ALA A 302 -17.07 -10.94 -5.05
CA ALA A 302 -16.26 -11.98 -4.44
C ALA A 302 -15.14 -11.35 -3.60
N ALA A 303 -15.35 -11.29 -2.29
CA ALA A 303 -14.51 -10.56 -1.36
C ALA A 303 -13.97 -11.50 -0.26
N LYS A 304 -12.65 -11.68 -0.24
CA LYS A 304 -11.94 -12.49 0.77
C LYS A 304 -10.99 -11.62 1.58
N TYR A 305 -10.89 -11.85 2.88
CA TYR A 305 -9.90 -11.17 3.71
C TYR A 305 -9.38 -12.06 4.83
N ARG A 306 -8.23 -11.67 5.39
CA ARG A 306 -7.69 -12.26 6.62
C ARG A 306 -7.33 -11.20 7.66
N VAL A 307 -7.53 -11.55 8.92
CA VAL A 307 -7.09 -10.74 10.06
C VAL A 307 -5.96 -11.48 10.77
N TYR A 308 -4.85 -10.79 11.02
CA TYR A 308 -3.67 -11.35 11.68
C TYR A 308 -3.54 -10.86 13.13
N PRO A 309 -3.66 -11.76 14.12
CA PRO A 309 -3.56 -11.37 15.53
C PRO A 309 -2.16 -10.88 15.94
N GLY A 310 -2.12 -9.83 16.76
CA GLY A 310 -0.92 -9.19 17.27
C GLY A 310 -0.11 -8.42 16.23
N ALA A 311 -0.71 -8.11 15.07
CA ALA A 311 -0.06 -7.39 13.98
C ALA A 311 -0.52 -5.92 13.97
N TYR A 312 0.45 -5.00 13.96
CA TYR A 312 0.24 -3.57 13.73
C TYR A 312 0.42 -3.23 12.25
N HIS A 313 0.18 -1.98 11.87
CA HIS A 313 0.29 -1.52 10.49
C HIS A 313 1.69 -1.70 9.85
N GLY A 314 1.75 -2.26 8.64
CA GLY A 314 3.02 -2.40 7.90
C GLY A 314 3.99 -3.44 8.50
N TYR A 315 3.48 -4.38 9.29
CA TYR A 315 4.29 -5.38 9.99
C TYR A 315 5.07 -6.31 9.04
N GLU A 316 4.56 -6.53 7.84
CA GLU A 316 5.15 -7.36 6.78
C GLU A 316 6.51 -6.85 6.27
N ALA A 317 6.89 -5.61 6.59
CA ALA A 317 8.24 -5.11 6.38
C ALA A 317 9.31 -5.85 7.20
N PHE A 318 8.92 -6.65 8.21
CA PHE A 318 9.85 -7.35 9.10
C PHE A 318 9.74 -8.86 8.96
N ASP A 319 10.81 -9.53 8.51
CA ASP A 319 10.84 -10.99 8.43
C ASP A 319 10.72 -11.66 9.82
N CYS A 320 9.67 -12.44 10.00
CA CYS A 320 9.39 -13.25 11.18
C CYS A 320 8.41 -14.39 10.80
N PRO A 321 8.13 -15.37 11.68
CA PRO A 321 7.17 -16.44 11.39
C PRO A 321 5.79 -15.94 10.94
N LEU A 322 5.26 -14.89 11.60
CA LEU A 322 3.95 -14.32 11.27
C LEU A 322 3.93 -13.68 9.87
N THR A 323 4.97 -12.95 9.49
CA THR A 323 5.03 -12.28 8.18
C THR A 323 5.34 -13.25 7.05
N ARG A 324 6.11 -14.30 7.30
CA ARG A 324 6.26 -15.42 6.35
C ARG A 324 4.95 -16.14 6.10
N GLN A 325 4.16 -16.40 7.15
CA GLN A 325 2.81 -16.95 7.00
C GLN A 325 1.91 -15.99 6.22
N THR A 326 1.95 -14.70 6.56
CA THR A 326 1.20 -13.65 5.84
C THR A 326 1.54 -13.67 4.35
N MET A 327 2.82 -13.71 4.00
CA MET A 327 3.29 -13.73 2.62
C MET A 327 2.85 -15.01 1.88
N ALA A 328 2.89 -16.16 2.55
CA ALA A 328 2.42 -17.41 1.96
C ALA A 328 0.91 -17.37 1.66
N ASP A 329 0.09 -16.88 2.60
CA ASP A 329 -1.34 -16.69 2.42
C ASP A 329 -1.64 -15.67 1.30
N TRP A 330 -0.86 -14.59 1.23
CA TRP A 330 -0.98 -13.54 0.22
C TRP A 330 -0.70 -14.07 -1.20
N VAL A 331 0.42 -14.78 -1.38
CA VAL A 331 0.77 -15.42 -2.66
C VAL A 331 -0.23 -16.52 -3.03
N ALA A 332 -0.74 -17.27 -2.05
CA ALA A 332 -1.77 -18.29 -2.31
C ALA A 332 -3.08 -17.66 -2.82
N ALA A 333 -3.54 -16.57 -2.21
CA ALA A 333 -4.71 -15.84 -2.68
C ALA A 333 -4.49 -15.25 -4.09
N TYR A 334 -3.29 -14.72 -4.35
CA TYR A 334 -2.93 -14.20 -5.67
C TYR A 334 -2.89 -15.30 -6.75
N LYS A 335 -2.32 -16.48 -6.43
CA LYS A 335 -2.35 -17.67 -7.30
C LYS A 335 -3.78 -18.09 -7.64
N GLU A 336 -4.66 -18.11 -6.65
CA GLU A 336 -6.07 -18.40 -6.87
C GLU A 336 -6.70 -17.37 -7.83
N ALA A 337 -6.43 -16.08 -7.61
CA ALA A 337 -6.94 -15.01 -8.46
C ALA A 337 -6.44 -15.14 -9.91
N VAL A 338 -5.15 -15.37 -10.12
CA VAL A 338 -4.55 -15.60 -11.45
C VAL A 338 -5.16 -16.80 -12.17
N ALA A 339 -5.57 -17.84 -11.43
CA ALA A 339 -6.22 -19.00 -12.03
C ALA A 339 -7.70 -18.76 -12.40
N GLN A 340 -8.37 -17.81 -11.75
CA GLN A 340 -9.84 -17.68 -11.80
C GLN A 340 -10.33 -16.43 -12.54
N TYR A 341 -9.66 -15.29 -12.36
CA TYR A 341 -10.25 -14.00 -12.71
C TYR A 341 -9.67 -13.44 -14.00
N PHE A 342 -10.58 -13.12 -14.91
CA PHE A 342 -10.37 -12.45 -16.18
C PHE A 342 -11.52 -11.47 -16.40
N ALA A 343 -11.23 -10.34 -17.01
CA ALA A 343 -12.22 -9.34 -17.39
C ALA A 343 -11.90 -8.86 -18.81
N THR A 344 -12.74 -9.26 -19.76
CA THR A 344 -12.52 -8.96 -21.18
C THR A 344 -12.50 -7.46 -21.42
N GLN A 345 -11.42 -6.97 -22.03
CA GLN A 345 -11.34 -5.58 -22.44
C GLN A 345 -12.37 -5.29 -23.52
N LYS A 346 -12.94 -4.09 -23.49
CA LYS A 346 -13.80 -3.62 -24.58
C LYS A 346 -12.94 -3.33 -25.81
N GLU A 347 -13.43 -3.74 -26.98
CA GLU A 347 -12.88 -3.30 -28.26
C GLU A 347 -12.97 -1.76 -28.31
N SER A 348 -11.84 -1.15 -28.68
CA SER A 348 -11.66 0.30 -28.79
C SER A 348 -12.41 0.88 -29.99
#